data_AF-A0A941I4N8-F1
#
_entry.id   AF-A0A941I4N8-F1
#
_cell.length_a   1.000
_cell.length_b   1.000
_cell.length_c   1.000
_cell.angle_alpha   90.00
_cell.angle_beta   90.00
_cell.angle_gamma   90.00
#
_symmetry.space_group_name_H-M   'P 1'
#
loop_
_entity.id
_entity.type
_entity.pdbx_description
1 polymer ?
#
loop_
_entity_poly.entity_id
_entity_poly.type
_entity_poly.pdbx_seq_one_letter_code
_entity_poly.pdbx_strand_id
1 'polypeptide(L)'
;MNSFELLTVYEKVAHITSEMLEAARANDWELLAKLENDCSNQVSTLRQFEGPSELPSDLKAKKITIIKQILADDRAIRDITEPWMKNLANLMKSSSTSRKLSQSYGANQMG
;
A
#
# COMPACT_ATOMS: atom_id res chain seq x y z
N MET A 1 5.25 -13.30 23.45
CA MET A 1 6.13 -13.25 22.27
C MET A 1 7.52 -12.85 22.72
N ASN A 2 8.54 -13.65 22.43
CA ASN A 2 9.93 -13.30 22.75
C ASN A 2 10.54 -12.41 21.64
N SER A 3 11.74 -11.88 21.87
CA SER A 3 12.44 -11.00 20.94
C SER A 3 12.72 -11.62 19.56
N PHE A 4 12.91 -12.94 19.49
CA PHE A 4 13.14 -13.66 18.24
C PHE A 4 11.85 -13.84 17.44
N GLU A 5 10.76 -14.22 18.10
CA GLU A 5 9.43 -14.31 17.48
C GLU A 5 8.99 -12.95 16.91
N LEU A 6 9.28 -11.85 17.60
CA LEU A 6 9.03 -10.51 17.08
C LEU A 6 9.82 -10.24 15.80
N LEU A 7 11.10 -10.60 15.75
CA LEU A 7 11.92 -10.43 14.56
C LEU A 7 11.38 -11.26 13.39
N THR A 8 10.95 -12.50 13.63
CA THR A 8 10.32 -13.35 12.61
C THR A 8 9.05 -12.72 12.04
N VAL A 9 8.23 -12.06 12.86
CA VAL A 9 7.04 -11.37 12.34
C VAL A 9 7.45 -10.15 11.48
N TYR A 10 8.48 -9.40 11.87
CA TYR A 10 9.03 -8.33 11.04
C TYR A 10 9.57 -8.84 9.70
N GLU A 11 10.31 -9.96 9.70
CA GLU A 11 10.83 -10.60 8.48
C GLU A 11 9.68 -11.06 7.57
N LYS A 12 8.59 -11.60 8.14
CA LYS A 12 7.39 -11.96 7.37
C LYS A 12 6.74 -10.74 6.72
N VAL A 13 6.62 -9.62 7.43
CA VAL A 13 6.07 -8.38 6.86
C VAL A 13 6.95 -7.86 5.72
N ALA A 14 8.29 -7.90 5.87
CA ALA A 14 9.20 -7.56 4.79
C ALA A 14 9.05 -8.48 3.57
N HIS A 15 8.88 -9.79 3.80
CA HIS A 15 8.65 -10.72 2.70
C HIS A 15 7.37 -10.41 1.93
N ILE A 16 6.25 -10.22 2.64
CA ILE A 16 4.95 -9.90 2.04
C ILE A 16 5.01 -8.58 1.28
N THR A 17 5.67 -7.56 1.84
CA THR A 17 5.80 -6.24 1.17
C THR A 17 6.69 -6.29 -0.07
N SER A 18 7.73 -7.12 -0.09
CA SER A 18 8.49 -7.40 -1.32
C SER A 18 7.64 -8.14 -2.37
N GLU A 19 6.80 -9.11 -1.96
CA GLU A 19 5.85 -9.77 -2.88
C GLU A 19 4.79 -8.79 -3.43
N MET A 20 4.31 -7.86 -2.60
CA MET A 20 3.43 -6.77 -3.04
C MET A 20 4.10 -5.90 -4.10
N LEU A 21 5.38 -5.57 -3.93
CA LEU A 21 6.12 -4.79 -4.93
C LEU A 21 6.23 -5.54 -6.26
N GLU A 22 6.51 -6.84 -6.24
CA GLU A 22 6.56 -7.65 -7.46
C GLU A 22 5.17 -7.77 -8.13
N ALA A 23 4.10 -7.95 -7.35
CA ALA A 23 2.73 -7.94 -7.87
C ALA A 23 2.38 -6.59 -8.53
N ALA A 24 2.74 -5.47 -7.89
CA ALA A 24 2.54 -4.13 -8.45
C ALA A 24 3.32 -3.92 -9.75
N ARG A 25 4.58 -4.39 -9.82
CA ARG A 25 5.41 -4.35 -11.05
C ARG A 25 4.81 -5.19 -12.17
N ALA A 26 4.21 -6.33 -11.83
CA ALA A 26 3.54 -7.21 -12.78
C ALA A 26 2.13 -6.71 -13.20
N ASN A 27 1.62 -5.64 -12.57
CA ASN A 27 0.23 -5.19 -12.69
C ASN A 27 -0.81 -6.24 -12.23
N ASP A 28 -0.42 -7.14 -11.34
CA ASP A 28 -1.32 -8.14 -10.74
C ASP A 28 -2.05 -7.51 -9.53
N TRP A 29 -3.10 -6.75 -9.83
CA TRP A 29 -3.84 -6.00 -8.82
C TRP A 29 -4.66 -6.88 -7.88
N GLU A 30 -5.08 -8.07 -8.33
CA GLU A 30 -5.79 -9.02 -7.48
C GLU A 30 -4.84 -9.63 -6.43
N LEU A 31 -3.64 -10.05 -6.86
CA LEU A 31 -2.62 -10.52 -5.95
C LEU A 31 -2.15 -9.41 -5.00
N LEU A 32 -1.96 -8.19 -5.49
CA LEU A 32 -1.59 -7.05 -4.67
C LEU A 32 -2.60 -6.81 -3.53
N ALA A 33 -3.90 -6.80 -3.85
CA ALA A 33 -4.96 -6.60 -2.85
C ALA A 33 -5.03 -7.74 -1.82
N LYS A 34 -4.81 -8.99 -2.25
CA LYS A 34 -4.73 -10.14 -1.34
C LYS A 34 -3.55 -10.01 -0.38
N LEU A 35 -2.37 -9.69 -0.89
CA LEU A 35 -1.15 -9.52 -0.09
C LEU A 35 -1.26 -8.32 0.87
N GLU A 36 -1.94 -7.24 0.48
CA GLU A 36 -2.22 -6.11 1.37
C GLU A 36 -3.02 -6.54 2.61
N ASN A 37 -4.05 -7.37 2.42
CA ASN A 37 -4.84 -7.92 3.52
C ASN A 37 -3.98 -8.81 4.45
N ASP A 38 -3.13 -9.66 3.87
CA ASP A 38 -2.23 -10.52 4.63
C ASP A 38 -1.20 -9.70 5.43
N CYS A 39 -0.63 -8.64 4.83
CA CYS A 39 0.26 -7.70 5.48
C CYS A 39 -0.41 -6.99 6.66
N SER A 40 -1.64 -6.49 6.46
CA SER A 40 -2.43 -5.82 7.50
C SER A 40 -2.66 -6.70 8.73
N ASN A 41 -2.92 -8.00 8.53
CA ASN A 41 -3.09 -8.96 9.61
C ASN A 41 -1.78 -9.18 10.42
N GLN A 42 -0.63 -9.25 9.74
CA GLN A 42 0.67 -9.37 10.40
C GLN A 42 1.06 -8.10 11.16
N VAL A 43 0.83 -6.93 10.59
CA VAL A 43 1.08 -5.64 11.25
C VAL A 43 0.17 -5.46 12.47
N SER A 44 -1.09 -5.86 12.39
CA SER A 44 -2.02 -5.84 13.52
C SER A 44 -1.53 -6.72 14.67
N THR A 45 -0.95 -7.87 14.33
CA THR A 45 -0.30 -8.78 15.30
C THR A 45 0.89 -8.07 15.95
N LEU A 46 1.80 -7.45 15.18
CA LEU A 46 2.94 -6.69 15.72
C LEU A 46 2.53 -5.61 16.72
N ARG A 47 1.48 -4.84 16.40
CA ARG A 47 0.98 -3.75 17.26
C ARG A 47 0.50 -4.23 18.63
N GLN A 48 0.01 -5.47 18.74
CA GLN A 48 -0.44 -6.04 20.02
C GLN A 48 0.73 -6.49 20.90
N PHE A 49 1.91 -6.73 20.31
CA PHE A 49 3.07 -7.29 21.01
C PHE A 49 4.24 -6.33 21.21
N GLU A 50 4.20 -5.11 20.66
CA GLU A 50 5.15 -4.04 20.99
C GLU A 50 4.91 -3.51 22.41
N GLY A 51 5.25 -4.32 23.41
CA GLY A 51 5.49 -3.88 24.78
C GLY A 51 6.95 -3.42 24.96
N PRO A 52 7.28 -2.79 26.11
CA PRO A 52 8.63 -2.36 26.44
C PRO A 52 9.51 -3.58 26.80
N SER A 53 9.87 -4.36 25.78
CA SER A 53 10.86 -5.42 25.88
C SER A 53 12.21 -4.83 25.47
N GLU A 54 13.20 -4.88 26.36
CA GLU A 54 14.58 -4.54 26.02
C GLU A 54 15.11 -5.53 24.98
N LEU A 55 15.00 -5.16 23.70
CA LEU A 55 15.66 -5.89 22.64
C LEU A 55 17.19 -5.73 22.79
N PRO A 56 17.96 -6.83 22.74
CA PRO A 56 19.42 -6.79 22.57
C PRO A 56 19.81 -5.86 21.41
N SER A 57 20.95 -5.18 21.52
CA SER A 57 21.45 -4.22 20.52
C SER A 57 21.45 -4.78 19.10
N ASP A 58 21.83 -6.04 18.94
CA ASP A 58 21.97 -6.70 17.64
C ASP A 58 20.60 -6.96 17.00
N LEU A 59 19.60 -7.30 17.81
CA LEU A 59 18.22 -7.48 17.34
C LEU A 59 17.57 -6.13 16.99
N LYS A 60 17.92 -5.05 17.69
CA LYS A 60 17.50 -3.69 17.33
C LYS A 60 18.04 -3.27 15.95
N ALA A 61 19.32 -3.52 15.69
CA ALA A 61 19.92 -3.20 14.39
C ALA A 61 19.24 -3.97 13.24
N LYS A 62 18.99 -5.28 13.42
CA LYS A 62 18.25 -6.10 12.45
C LYS A 62 16.83 -5.59 12.22
N LYS A 63 16.09 -5.29 13.29
CA LYS A 63 14.75 -4.70 13.20
C LYS A 63 14.74 -3.41 12.39
N ILE A 64 15.70 -2.50 12.62
CA ILE A 64 15.81 -1.25 11.86
C ILE A 64 16.04 -1.51 10.37
N THR A 65 16.93 -2.45 10.03
CA THR A 65 17.17 -2.83 8.62
C THR A 65 15.89 -3.34 7.94
N ILE A 66 15.13 -4.20 8.62
CA ILE A 66 13.88 -4.74 8.10
C ILE A 66 12.82 -3.64 7.90
N ILE A 67 12.67 -2.73 8.87
CA ILE A 67 11.74 -1.60 8.75
C ILE A 67 12.10 -0.70 7.57
N LYS A 68 13.39 -0.44 7.35
CA LYS A 68 13.84 0.35 6.19
C LYS A 68 13.49 -0.32 4.87
N GLN A 69 13.59 -1.64 4.78
CA GLN A 69 13.19 -2.40 3.59
C GLN A 69 11.69 -2.26 3.33
N ILE A 70 10.86 -2.49 4.34
CA ILE A 70 9.39 -2.35 4.26
C ILE A 70 9.02 -0.95 3.74
N LEU A 71 9.60 0.11 4.32
CA LEU A 71 9.32 1.49 3.91
C LEU A 71 9.78 1.81 2.49
N ALA A 72 10.87 1.20 2.02
CA ALA A 72 11.36 1.36 0.66
C ALA A 72 10.42 0.66 -0.35
N ASP A 73 9.98 -0.55 -0.04
CA ASP A 73 9.04 -1.31 -0.86
C ASP A 73 7.68 -0.61 -0.93
N ASP A 74 7.14 -0.15 0.20
CA ASP A 74 5.90 0.64 0.26
C ASP A 74 5.97 1.91 -0.61
N ARG A 75 7.11 2.61 -0.59
CA ARG A 75 7.31 3.79 -1.44
C ARG A 75 7.27 3.40 -2.92
N ALA A 76 7.97 2.34 -3.31
CA ALA A 76 7.99 1.87 -4.68
C ALA A 76 6.60 1.41 -5.17
N ILE A 77 5.80 0.77 -4.31
CA ILE A 77 4.41 0.42 -4.60
C ILE A 77 3.56 1.68 -4.85
N ARG A 78 3.70 2.71 -4.01
CA ARG A 78 2.99 3.99 -4.22
C ARG A 78 3.38 4.68 -5.52
N ASP A 79 4.67 4.68 -5.86
CA ASP A 79 5.15 5.26 -7.11
C ASP A 79 4.53 4.57 -8.35
N ILE A 80 4.19 3.29 -8.26
CA ILE A 80 3.49 2.53 -9.32
C ILE A 80 1.98 2.82 -9.32
N THR A 81 1.35 2.80 -8.14
CA THR A 81 -0.12 2.80 -8.01
C THR A 81 -0.74 4.21 -8.06
N GLU A 82 -0.07 5.22 -7.51
CA GLU A 82 -0.61 6.59 -7.44
C GLU A 82 -0.83 7.28 -8.79
N PRO A 83 0.07 7.17 -9.78
CA PRO A 83 -0.12 7.86 -11.06
C PRO A 83 -1.37 7.41 -11.80
N TRP A 84 -1.65 6.10 -11.82
CA TRP A 84 -2.84 5.55 -12.47
C TRP A 84 -4.13 6.03 -11.80
N MET A 85 -4.18 6.06 -10.46
CA MET A 85 -5.33 6.60 -9.73
C MET A 85 -5.57 8.08 -10.01
N LYS A 86 -4.50 8.90 -10.09
CA LYS A 86 -4.59 10.32 -10.46
C LYS A 86 -5.14 10.49 -11.89
N ASN A 87 -4.70 9.65 -12.83
CA ASN A 87 -5.19 9.66 -14.21
C ASN A 87 -6.67 9.26 -14.31
N LEU A 88 -7.09 8.21 -13.60
CA LEU A 88 -8.49 7.79 -13.55
C LEU A 88 -9.39 8.90 -12.98
N ALA A 89 -8.97 9.51 -11.86
CA ALA A 89 -9.72 10.62 -11.26
C ALA A 89 -9.89 11.80 -12.24
N ASN A 90 -8.86 12.11 -13.04
CA ASN A 90 -8.95 13.14 -14.08
C ASN A 90 -9.91 12.78 -15.21
N LEU A 91 -9.91 11.51 -15.67
CA LEU A 91 -10.86 11.03 -16.70
C LEU A 91 -12.32 11.05 -16.20
N MET A 92 -12.55 10.75 -14.93
CA MET A 92 -13.89 10.85 -14.33
C MET A 92 -14.37 12.31 -14.19
N LYS A 93 -13.46 13.24 -13.90
CA LYS A 93 -13.76 14.69 -13.88
C LYS A 93 -14.04 15.26 -15.26
N SER A 94 -13.30 14.85 -16.28
CA SER A 94 -13.53 15.32 -17.65
C SER A 94 -14.85 14.81 -18.21
N SER A 95 -15.19 13.53 -18.00
CA SER A 95 -16.46 12.95 -18.45
C SER A 95 -17.69 13.57 -17.80
N SER A 96 -17.64 13.87 -16.49
CA SER A 96 -18.72 14.58 -15.78
C SER A 96 -18.88 16.03 -16.26
N THR A 97 -17.76 16.72 -16.53
CA THR A 97 -17.76 18.07 -17.11
C THR A 97 -18.38 18.07 -18.51
N SER A 98 -17.99 17.14 -19.38
CA SER A 98 -18.55 17.00 -20.73
C SER A 98 -20.04 16.73 -20.72
N ARG A 99 -20.52 15.87 -19.81
CA ARG A 99 -21.96 15.59 -19.65
C ARG A 99 -22.73 16.85 -19.26
N LYS A 100 -22.23 17.63 -18.30
CA LYS A 100 -22.86 18.88 -17.84
C LYS A 100 -22.94 19.92 -18.97
N LEU A 101 -21.87 20.08 -19.75
CA LEU A 101 -21.87 20.98 -20.90
C LEU A 101 -22.89 20.54 -21.96
N SER A 102 -22.95 19.25 -22.31
CA SER A 102 -23.93 18.74 -23.28
C SER A 102 -25.37 18.99 -22.85
N GLN A 103 -25.67 18.89 -21.55
CA GLN A 103 -26.99 19.15 -20.99
C GLN A 103 -27.35 20.64 -21.06
N SER A 104 -26.42 21.54 -20.74
CA SER A 104 -26.65 22.99 -20.80
C SER A 104 -26.83 23.52 -22.22
N TYR A 105 -26.05 23.03 -23.19
CA TYR A 105 -26.19 23.45 -24.59
C TYR A 105 -27.38 22.79 -25.30
N GLY A 106 -27.73 21.53 -24.95
CA GLY A 106 -28.92 20.86 -25.48
C GLY A 106 -30.23 21.43 -24.94
N ALA A 107 -30.25 21.90 -23.68
CA ALA A 107 -31.41 22.56 -23.10
C ALA A 107 -31.68 23.97 -23.69
N ASN A 108 -30.68 24.59 -24.31
CA ASN A 108 -30.78 25.96 -24.85
C ASN A 108 -31.16 26.00 -26.35
N GLN A 109 -31.49 24.86 -26.96
CA GLN A 109 -31.96 24.74 -28.35
C GLN A 109 -33.46 24.39 -28.48
N MET A 110 -34.17 24.28 -27.36
CA MET A 110 -35.63 24.17 -27.31
C MET A 110 -36.20 25.42 -26.62
N GLY A 111 -36.28 26.51 -27.37
CA GLY A 111 -36.88 27.78 -26.97
C GLY A 111 -37.33 28.55 -28.20
#